data_AF-A0AAN8Y2T5-F1
#
_entry.id   AF-A0AAN8Y2T5-F1
#
_cell.length_a   1.000
_cell.length_b   1.000
_cell.length_c   1.000
_cell.angle_alpha   90.00
_cell.angle_beta   90.00
_cell.angle_gamma   90.00
#
_symmetry.space_group_name_H-M   'P 1'
#
loop_
_entity.id
_entity.type
_entity.pdbx_description
1 polymer ?
#
loop_
_entity_poly.entity_id
_entity_poly.type
_entity_poly.pdbx_seq_one_letter_code
_entity_poly.pdbx_strand_id
1 'polypeptide(L)' 'MKASCLDQALTGRIKFNTDGSYMQESISKDDIGGVLRDDTGHLIMAFSVPTQCKSNNQVEAMAALCATEWCN' A
#
# COMPACT_ATOMS: atom_id res chain seq x y z
N MET A 1 -10.89 -3.79 -6.38
CA MET A 1 -10.04 -3.71 -5.19
C MET A 1 -10.13 -5.05 -4.48
N LYS A 2 -9.00 -5.72 -4.20
CA LYS A 2 -9.01 -7.00 -3.46
C LYS A 2 -8.00 -6.85 -2.32
N ALA A 3 -8.51 -6.45 -1.15
CA ALA A 3 -7.75 -6.42 0.09
C ALA A 3 -8.16 -7.63 0.92
N SER A 4 -7.20 -8.33 1.51
CA SER A 4 -7.46 -9.43 2.43
C SER A 4 -6.98 -9.05 3.82
N CYS A 5 -7.90 -8.88 4.75
CA CYS A 5 -7.59 -8.84 6.19
C CYS A 5 -7.19 -10.24 6.63
N LEU A 6 -6.01 -10.37 7.22
CA LEU A 6 -5.46 -11.63 7.71
C LEU A 6 -5.68 -11.80 9.21
N ASP A 7 -5.81 -10.72 10.00
CA ASP A 7 -6.09 -10.79 11.44
C ASP A 7 -6.57 -9.44 12.02
N GLN A 8 -7.15 -9.44 13.22
CA GLN A 8 -7.54 -8.24 13.98
C GLN A 8 -6.44 -7.86 14.98
N ALA A 9 -5.78 -6.72 14.77
CA ALA A 9 -4.67 -6.28 15.62
C ALA A 9 -5.13 -5.96 17.05
N LEU A 10 -4.64 -6.75 18.01
CA LEU A 10 -4.88 -6.55 19.44
C LEU A 10 -3.87 -5.52 19.98
N THR A 11 -4.32 -4.26 20.07
CA THR A 11 -3.70 -3.13 20.81
C THR A 11 -2.35 -2.55 20.33
N GLY A 12 -2.32 -1.21 20.18
CA GLY A 12 -1.13 -0.40 20.42
C GLY A 12 -0.69 0.53 19.28
N ARG A 13 -0.21 -0.03 18.17
CA ARG A 13 0.33 0.77 17.06
C ARG A 13 0.35 -0.08 15.79
N ILE A 14 -0.23 0.45 14.72
CA ILE A 14 -0.15 -0.14 13.39
C ILE A 14 0.97 0.52 12.59
N LYS A 15 1.65 -0.24 11.74
CA LYS A 15 2.70 0.22 10.83
C LYS A 15 2.28 -0.07 9.40
N PHE A 16 2.30 0.96 8.56
CA PHE A 16 2.12 0.81 7.13
C PHE A 16 3.49 0.86 6.44
N ASN A 17 3.79 -0.16 5.65
CA ASN A 17 4.88 -0.12 4.68
C ASN A 17 4.26 -0.08 3.29
N THR A 18 4.60 0.93 2.50
CA THR A 18 4.07 1.15 1.16
C THR A 18 5.21 1.18 0.17
N ASP A 19 4.91 0.80 -1.06
CA ASP A 19 5.83 0.86 -2.19
C ASP A 19 5.05 1.12 -3.48
N GLY A 20 5.69 1.80 -4.43
CA GLY A 20 5.10 2.14 -5.72
C GLY A 20 6.02 1.71 -6.87
N SER A 21 5.49 0.92 -7.80
CA SER A 21 6.20 0.53 -9.01
C SER A 21 5.79 1.42 -10.19
N TYR A 22 6.76 2.18 -10.71
CA TYR A 22 6.58 3.04 -11.88
C TYR A 22 7.34 2.49 -13.08
N MET A 23 6.67 2.35 -14.23
CA MET A 23 7.28 1.93 -15.48
C MET A 23 7.15 3.02 -16.55
N GLN A 24 8.25 3.71 -16.83
CA GLN A 24 8.25 4.87 -17.75
C GLN A 24 7.96 4.50 -19.21
N GLU A 25 8.38 3.31 -19.66
CA GLU A 25 8.39 2.93 -21.08
C GLU A 25 7.21 2.04 -21.51
N SER A 26 6.30 1.72 -20.58
CA SER A 26 5.20 0.81 -20.87
C SER A 26 3.85 1.52 -20.91
N ILE A 27 2.95 1.00 -21.75
CA ILE A 27 1.51 1.30 -21.70
C ILE A 27 0.87 0.66 -20.45
N SER A 28 1.62 -0.16 -19.71
CA SER A 28 1.12 -0.87 -18.53
C SER A 28 0.78 0.13 -17.42
N LYS A 29 -0.22 -0.23 -16.62
CA LYS A 29 -0.55 0.52 -15.41
C LYS A 29 0.58 0.35 -14.41
N ASP A 30 0.94 1.46 -13.76
CA ASP A 30 1.76 1.43 -12.56
C ASP A 30 1.03 0.66 -11.46
N ASP A 31 1.74 0.25 -10.42
CA ASP A 31 1.11 -0.42 -9.28
C ASP A 31 1.54 0.22 -7.97
N ILE A 32 0.59 0.35 -7.06
CA ILE A 32 0.87 0.71 -5.67
C ILE A 32 0.54 -0.48 -4.79
N GLY A 33 1.39 -0.73 -3.81
CA GLY A 33 1.19 -1.80 -2.87
C GLY A 33 1.58 -1.39 -1.46
N GLY A 34 1.16 -2.23 -0.52
CA GLY A 34 1.58 -2.04 0.85
C GLY A 34 1.09 -3.14 1.75
N VAL A 35 1.67 -3.15 2.94
CA VAL A 35 1.34 -4.09 4.01
C VAL A 35 1.08 -3.31 5.30
N LEU A 36 0.01 -3.71 5.97
CA LEU A 36 -0.32 -3.27 7.31
C LEU A 36 0.14 -4.33 8.29
N ARG A 37 0.90 -3.91 9.31
CA ARG A 37 1.42 -4.80 10.35
C ARG A 37 1.16 -4.21 11.73
N ASP A 38 1.05 -5.06 12.73
CA ASP A 38 1.07 -4.61 14.11
C ASP A 38 2.49 -4.23 14.55
N ASP A 39 2.64 -3.84 15.80
CA ASP A 39 3.91 -3.43 16.38
C ASP A 39 4.91 -4.59 16.51
N THR A 40 4.41 -5.83 16.69
CA THR A 40 5.19 -7.09 16.71
C THR A 40 5.69 -7.51 15.31
N GLY A 41 5.14 -6.91 14.26
CA GLY A 41 5.46 -7.22 12.87
C GLY A 41 4.55 -8.27 12.24
N HIS A 42 3.48 -8.68 12.94
CA HIS A 42 2.47 -9.58 12.40
C HIS A 42 1.65 -8.87 11.31
N LEU A 43 1.42 -9.57 10.20
CA LEU A 43 0.77 -9.04 9.01
C LEU A 43 -0.75 -9.03 9.18
N ILE A 44 -1.32 -7.83 9.26
CA ILE A 44 -2.77 -7.60 9.38
C ILE A 44 -3.42 -7.61 8.00
N MET A 45 -2.77 -7.00 6.99
CA MET A 45 -3.32 -6.86 5.64
C MET A 45 -2.21 -6.64 4.62
N ALA A 46 -2.47 -7.00 3.37
CA ALA A 46 -1.72 -6.55 2.20
C ALA A 46 -2.69 -6.01 1.13
N PHE A 47 -2.22 -5.04 0.34
CA PHE A 47 -2.94 -4.51 -0.81
C PHE A 47 -2.02 -4.34 -2.02
N SER A 48 -2.61 -4.43 -3.21
CA SER A 48 -2.02 -4.04 -4.49
C SER A 48 -3.15 -3.45 -5.34
N VAL A 49 -2.90 -2.26 -5.90
CA VAL A 49 -3.86 -1.50 -6.68
C VAL A 49 -3.17 -0.92 -7.91
N PRO A 50 -3.63 -1.28 -9.12
CA PRO A 50 -3.08 -0.68 -10.33
C PRO A 50 -3.47 0.80 -10.38
N THR A 51 -2.50 1.65 -10.65
CA THR A 51 -2.64 3.10 -10.72
C THR A 51 -2.06 3.65 -12.04
N GLN A 52 -2.12 4.95 -12.21
CA GLN A 52 -1.49 5.63 -13.33
C GLN A 52 -0.82 6.90 -12.80
N CYS A 53 0.50 6.87 -12.76
CA CYS A 53 1.36 7.94 -12.28
C CYS A 53 2.24 8.45 -13.42
N LYS A 54 2.86 9.61 -13.22
CA LYS A 54 3.76 10.24 -14.20
C LYS A 54 5.23 10.21 -13.77
N SER A 55 5.51 9.70 -12.57
CA SER A 55 6.84 9.58 -12.01
C SER A 55 6.87 8.57 -10.87
N ASN A 56 8.08 8.09 -10.55
CA ASN A 56 8.35 7.31 -9.36
C ASN A 56 7.90 8.04 -8.07
N ASN A 57 8.19 9.33 -7.95
CA ASN A 57 7.81 10.11 -6.78
C ASN A 57 6.28 10.18 -6.62
N GLN A 58 5.54 10.24 -7.72
CA GLN A 58 4.08 10.26 -7.68
C GLN A 58 3.51 8.90 -7.25
N VAL A 59 4.06 7.78 -7.75
CA VAL A 59 3.56 6.44 -7.38
C VAL A 59 3.80 6.14 -5.90
N GLU A 60 4.95 6.55 -5.35
CA GLU A 60 5.27 6.42 -3.92
C GLU A 60 4.33 7.27 -3.04
N ALA A 61 4.12 8.53 -3.41
CA ALA A 61 3.18 9.40 -2.70
C ALA A 61 1.74 8.85 -2.75
N MET A 62 1.37 8.20 -3.85
CA MET A 62 0.06 7.58 -4.01
C MET A 62 -0.11 6.29 -3.21
N ALA A 63 0.95 5.49 -3.08
CA ALA A 63 0.96 4.33 -2.21
C ALA A 63 0.73 4.74 -0.74
N ALA A 64 1.41 5.80 -0.29
CA ALA A 64 1.24 6.37 1.05
C ALA A 64 -0.16 6.96 1.27
N LEU A 65 -0.69 7.73 0.30
CA LEU A 65 -2.04 8.30 0.39
C LEU A 65 -3.09 7.21 0.49
N CYS A 66 -3.04 6.21 -0.40
CA CYS A 66 -3.94 5.06 -0.38
C CYS A 66 -3.94 4.42 1.01
N ALA A 67 -2.76 4.06 1.55
CA ALA A 67 -2.63 3.49 2.88
C ALA A 67 -3.24 4.34 4.01
N THR A 68 -3.13 5.68 3.94
CA THR A 68 -3.75 6.57 4.93
C THR A 68 -5.27 6.63 4.83
N GLU A 69 -5.85 6.54 3.62
CA GLU A 69 -7.30 6.51 3.43
C GLU A 69 -7.94 5.27 4.06
N TRP A 70 -7.21 4.15 4.14
CA TRP A 70 -7.67 2.94 4.82
C TRP A 70 -7.74 3.05 6.35
N CYS A 71 -7.02 4.00 6.95
CA CYS A 71 -6.95 4.19 8.40
C CYS A 71 -7.90 5.27 8.93
N ASN A 72 -8.71 5.89 8.06
CA ASN A 72 -9.71 6.89 8.44
C ASN A 72 -11.03 6.27 8.93
#